data_AF-A0A2T4DAG5-F1
#
_entry.id   AF-A0A2T4DAG5-F1
#
_cell.length_a   1.000
_cell.length_b   1.000
_cell.length_c   1.000
_cell.angle_alpha   90.00
_cell.angle_beta   90.00
_cell.angle_gamma   90.00
#
_symmetry.space_group_name_H-M   'P 1'
#
loop_
_entity.id
_entity.type
_entity.pdbx_description
1 polymer ?
#
loop_
_entity_poly.entity_id
_entity_poly.type
_entity_poly.pdbx_seq_one_letter_code
_entity_poly.pdbx_strand_id
1 'polypeptide(L)' 'QTLSARPTGDESSTGLGLSIVKKYVEEMNGSVWCESKLGKGATFVVAFQKV' A
#
# COMPACT_ATOMS: atom_id res chain seq x y z
N GLN A 1 2.24 -12.62 9.65
CA GLN A 1 3.55 -11.98 9.50
C GLN A 1 3.40 -10.54 9.97
N THR A 2 4.13 -10.12 11.00
CA THR A 2 4.06 -8.75 11.53
C THR A 2 4.90 -7.84 10.62
N LEU A 3 4.28 -6.81 10.05
CA LEU A 3 4.98 -5.85 9.17
C LEU A 3 5.84 -4.93 10.03
N SER A 4 7.13 -4.79 9.72
CA SER A 4 8.10 -3.95 10.43
C SER A 4 8.00 -2.45 10.08
N ALA A 5 6.79 -1.98 9.74
CA ALA A 5 6.55 -0.62 9.27
C ALA A 5 7.02 0.38 10.34
N ARG A 6 8.07 1.14 10.03
CA ARG A 6 8.50 2.27 10.86
C ARG A 6 7.66 3.50 10.47
N PRO A 7 6.99 4.14 11.44
CA PRO A 7 6.30 5.42 11.21
C PRO A 7 7.28 6.50 10.75
N THR A 8 6.77 7.57 10.13
CA THR A 8 7.59 8.61 9.49
C THR A 8 7.76 9.89 10.30
N GLY A 9 6.95 10.09 11.34
CA GLY A 9 6.93 11.29 12.19
C GLY A 9 6.60 10.99 13.65
N ASP A 10 7.13 9.88 14.18
CA ASP A 10 6.90 9.39 15.56
C ASP A 10 5.43 9.10 15.93
N GLU A 11 4.55 8.97 14.93
CA GLU A 11 3.17 8.56 15.13
C GLU A 11 3.04 7.09 15.50
N SER A 12 2.06 6.78 16.35
CA SER A 12 1.64 5.39 16.57
C SER A 12 1.09 4.80 15.27
N SER A 13 1.64 3.68 14.81
CA SER A 13 1.19 2.97 13.61
C SER A 13 0.95 1.49 13.90
N THR A 14 -0.13 0.94 13.36
CA THR A 14 -0.47 -0.49 13.43
C THR A 14 0.03 -1.27 12.22
N GLY A 15 0.53 -0.59 11.18
CA GLY A 15 0.98 -1.22 9.93
C GLY A 15 -0.14 -1.83 9.08
N LEU A 16 -1.42 -1.57 9.39
CA LEU A 16 -2.57 -2.19 8.70
C LEU A 16 -2.97 -1.50 7.38
N GLY A 17 -2.47 -0.30 7.09
CA GLY A 17 -2.94 0.51 5.95
C GLY A 17 -2.88 -0.23 4.60
N LEU A 18 -1.72 -0.78 4.23
CA LEU A 18 -1.55 -1.46 2.95
C LEU A 18 -2.28 -2.81 2.85
N SER A 19 -2.47 -3.53 3.95
CA SER A 19 -3.25 -4.77 3.93
C SER A 19 -4.74 -4.49 3.71
N ILE A 20 -5.25 -3.41 4.33
CA ILE A 20 -6.62 -2.93 4.10
C ILE A 20 -6.80 -2.50 2.64
N VAL A 21 -5.87 -1.70 2.09
CA VAL A 21 -5.91 -1.28 0.68
C VAL A 21 -5.91 -2.48 -0.25
N LYS A 22 -4.99 -3.44 -0.05
CA LYS A 22 -4.90 -4.63 -0.89
C LYS A 22 -6.20 -5.44 -0.89
N LYS A 23 -6.76 -5.70 0.30
CA LYS A 23 -8.01 -6.45 0.44
C LYS A 23 -9.14 -5.80 -0.37
N TYR A 24 -9.38 -4.50 -0.18
CA TYR A 24 -10.50 -3.84 -0.85
C TYR A 24 -10.29 -3.70 -2.35
N VAL A 25 -9.08 -3.39 -2.81
CA VAL A 25 -8.79 -3.28 -4.24
C VAL A 25 -9.01 -4.63 -4.93
N GLU A 26 -8.57 -5.74 -4.32
CA GLU A 26 -8.81 -7.08 -4.84
C GLU A 26 -10.30 -7.46 -4.84
N GLU A 27 -11.04 -7.15 -3.77
CA GLU A 27 -12.51 -7.35 -3.71
C GLU A 27 -13.28 -6.55 -4.77
N MET A 28 -12.74 -5.40 -5.19
CA MET A 28 -13.28 -4.56 -6.27
C MET A 28 -12.82 -4.98 -7.68
N ASN A 29 -12.19 -6.16 -7.82
CA ASN A 29 -11.58 -6.63 -9.08
C ASN A 29 -10.55 -5.65 -9.66
N GLY A 30 -9.91 -4.86 -8.79
CA GLY A 30 -8.81 -3.98 -9.12
C GLY A 30 -7.44 -4.65 -8.92
N SER A 31 -6.39 -3.85 -9.08
CA SER A 31 -5.01 -4.25 -8.81
C SER A 31 -4.27 -3.14 -8.07
N VAL A 32 -3.39 -3.51 -7.14
CA VAL A 32 -2.53 -2.58 -6.42
C VAL A 32 -1.09 -3.08 -6.40
N TRP A 33 -0.13 -2.19 -6.69
CA TRP A 33 1.30 -2.49 -6.66
C TRP A 33 2.12 -1.26 -6.26
N CYS A 34 3.42 -1.47 -6.05
CA CYS A 34 4.36 -0.42 -5.69
C CYS A 34 5.54 -0.43 -6.67
N GLU A 35 5.84 0.73 -7.23
CA GLU A 35 7.03 1.00 -8.00
C GLU A 35 7.96 1.84 -7.12
N SER A 36 9.12 1.30 -6.74
CA SER A 36 10.04 2.04 -5.88
C SER A 36 11.48 1.92 -6.36
N LYS A 37 12.23 3.00 -6.13
CA LYS A 37 13.67 3.03 -6.32
C LYS A 37 14.31 3.70 -5.12
N LEU A 38 15.23 2.99 -4.47
CA LEU A 38 15.94 3.48 -3.30
C LEU A 38 16.55 4.86 -3.56
N GLY A 39 16.32 5.79 -2.63
CA GLY A 39 16.77 7.19 -2.74
C GLY A 39 16.00 8.06 -3.75
N LYS A 40 15.02 7.50 -4.47
CA LYS A 40 14.14 8.25 -5.39
C LYS A 40 12.67 8.27 -4.98
N GLY A 41 12.33 7.54 -3.92
CA GLY A 41 10.96 7.42 -3.41
C GLY A 41 10.23 6.19 -3.94
N ALA A 42 8.92 6.20 -3.75
CA ALA A 42 8.02 5.13 -4.13
C ALA A 42 6.70 5.69 -4.67
N THR A 43 6.13 5.01 -5.65
CA THR A 43 4.82 5.28 -6.24
C THR A 43 3.94 4.06 -5.99
N PHE A 44 2.83 4.26 -5.28
CA PHE A 44 1.83 3.22 -5.05
C PHE A 44 0.70 3.43 -6.06
N VAL A 45 0.41 2.41 -6.85
CA VAL A 45 -0.56 2.49 -7.95
C VAL A 45 -1.75 1.59 -7.65
N VAL A 46 -2.95 2.11 -7.88
CA VAL A 46 -4.21 1.35 -7.84
C VAL A 46 -4.87 1.48 -9.21
N ALA A 47 -5.28 0.35 -9.79
CA ALA A 47 -5.95 0.30 -11.08
C ALA A 47 -7.27 -0.48 -10.98
N PHE A 48 -8.30 -0.01 -11.67
CA PHE A 48 -9.59 -0.66 -11.80
C PHE A 48 -9.95 -0.82 -13.27
N GLN A 49 -10.74 -1.83 -13.60
CA GLN A 49 -11.27 -1.99 -14.96
C GLN A 49 -12.19 -0.81 -15.28
N LYS A 50 -12.06 -0.29 -16.51
CA LYS A 50 -12.96 0.76 -16.98
C LYS A 50 -14.31 0.13 -17.30
N VAL A 51 -15.36 0.69 -16.71
CA VAL A 51 -16.76 0.32 -16.97
C VAL A 51 -17.19 0.81 -18.36
#